data_AF-A0AAV0L391-F1
#
_entry.id   AF-A0AAV0L391-F1
#
_cell.length_a   1.000
_cell.length_b   1.000
_cell.length_c   1.000
_cell.angle_alpha   90.00
_cell.angle_beta   90.00
_cell.angle_gamma   90.00
#
_symmetry.space_group_name_H-M   'P 1'
#
loop_
_entity.id
_entity.type
_entity.pdbx_description
1 polymer ?
#
loop_
_entity_poly.entity_id
_entity_poly.type
_entity_poly.pdbx_seq_one_letter_code
_entity_poly.pdbx_strand_id
1 'polypeptide(L)'
;MPVLSKTCRMAASANDLWGAIFGATYVYPSAMPNLIAGIRVTNRDGVTAGSVREITFGPGPQDLWSARLPSRLPGSTMPLEPSNPPL
;
A
#
# COMPACT_ATOMS: atom_id res chain seq x y z
N MET A 1 -7.06 -7.84 17.47
CA MET A 1 -6.10 -7.69 16.35
C MET A 1 -4.86 -6.98 16.88
N PRO A 2 -3.64 -7.49 16.66
CA PRO A 2 -2.42 -6.79 17.05
C PRO A 2 -2.28 -5.48 16.27
N VAL A 3 -1.89 -4.39 16.95
CA VAL A 3 -1.69 -3.07 16.34
C VAL A 3 -0.19 -2.81 16.21
N LEU A 4 0.28 -2.61 14.99
CA LEU A 4 1.65 -2.17 14.71
C LEU A 4 1.66 -0.64 14.62
N SER A 5 2.41 0.02 15.50
CA SER A 5 2.60 1.47 15.48
C SER A 5 4.06 1.81 15.17
N LYS A 6 4.29 2.79 14.31
CA LYS A 6 5.61 3.35 13.98
C LYS A 6 5.53 4.86 13.91
N THR A 7 6.57 5.53 14.40
CA THR A 7 6.71 6.98 14.34
C THR A 7 7.95 7.33 13.54
N CYS A 8 7.85 8.34 12.66
CA CYS A 8 9.01 8.92 11.99
C CYS A 8 8.96 10.45 12.09
N ARG A 9 10.13 11.09 11.97
CA ARG A 9 10.25 12.56 11.90
C ARG A 9 10.57 12.94 10.46
N MET A 10 9.91 13.97 9.95
CA MET A 10 10.10 14.47 8.60
C MET A 10 10.37 15.97 8.64
N ALA A 11 11.27 16.44 7.78
CA ALA A 11 11.54 17.86 7.58
C ALA A 11 10.53 18.45 6.60
N ALA A 12 9.24 18.40 6.95
CA ALA A 12 8.14 18.94 6.16
C ALA A 12 7.06 19.50 7.09
N SER A 13 6.31 20.50 6.62
CA SER A 13 5.18 21.01 7.40
C SER A 13 4.06 19.95 7.44
N ALA A 14 3.24 20.01 8.49
CA ALA A 14 2.09 19.12 8.60
C ALA A 14 1.11 19.29 7.41
N ASN A 15 0.95 20.52 6.93
CA ASN A 15 0.06 20.82 5.80
C ASN A 15 0.56 20.21 4.49
N ASP A 16 1.86 20.28 4.22
CA ASP A 16 2.44 19.69 3.01
C ASP A 16 2.33 18.16 3.04
N LEU A 17 2.56 17.56 4.22
CA LEU A 17 2.39 16.12 4.42
C LEU A 17 0.94 15.68 4.19
N TRP A 18 -0.02 16.40 4.77
CA TRP A 18 -1.44 16.12 4.58
C TRP A 18 -1.87 16.29 3.12
N GLY A 19 -1.41 17.36 2.47
CA GLY A 19 -1.64 17.60 1.04
C GLY A 19 -1.11 16.45 0.17
N ALA A 20 0.10 15.97 0.47
CA ALA A 20 0.69 14.84 -0.24
C ALA A 20 -0.07 13.52 -0.04
N ILE A 21 -0.62 13.29 1.15
CA ILE A 21 -1.44 12.09 1.44
C ILE A 21 -2.74 12.11 0.63
N PHE A 22 -3.47 13.22 0.63
CA PHE A 22 -4.71 13.32 -0.13
C PHE A 22 -4.45 13.33 -1.65
N GLY A 23 -3.38 14.01 -2.07
CA GLY A 23 -2.88 14.05 -3.44
C GLY A 23 -2.10 12.81 -3.88
N ALA A 24 -2.06 11.74 -3.07
CA ALA A 24 -1.20 10.58 -3.30
C ALA A 24 -1.40 9.93 -4.69
N THR A 25 -2.59 10.02 -5.27
CA THR A 25 -2.88 9.58 -6.65
C THR A 25 -1.89 10.15 -7.67
N TYR A 26 -1.48 11.41 -7.49
CA TYR A 26 -0.54 12.10 -8.37
C TYR A 26 0.89 12.10 -7.83
N VAL A 27 1.02 12.21 -6.50
CA VAL A 27 2.34 12.33 -5.85
C VAL A 27 3.11 11.02 -5.90
N TYR A 28 2.46 9.87 -5.64
CA TYR A 28 3.17 8.61 -5.49
C TYR A 28 3.80 8.10 -6.79
N PRO A 29 3.10 8.08 -7.95
CA PRO A 29 3.74 7.68 -9.20
C PRO A 29 4.94 8.57 -9.56
N SER A 30 4.90 9.87 -9.25
CA SER A 30 6.02 10.78 -9.50
C SER A 30 7.17 10.63 -8.49
N ALA A 31 6.86 10.39 -7.22
CA ALA A 31 7.87 10.30 -6.16
C ALA A 31 8.58 8.94 -6.14
N MET A 32 7.90 7.89 -6.59
CA MET A 32 8.42 6.52 -6.62
C MET A 32 8.02 5.77 -7.91
N PRO A 33 8.42 6.26 -9.09
CA PRO A 33 7.97 5.71 -10.39
C PRO A 33 8.39 4.25 -10.61
N ASN A 34 9.47 3.81 -9.96
CA ASN A 34 9.91 2.42 -10.01
C ASN A 34 9.01 1.48 -9.19
N LEU A 35 8.32 2.01 -8.18
CA LEU A 35 7.46 1.23 -7.27
C LEU A 35 5.99 1.34 -7.64
N ILE A 36 5.51 2.54 -7.98
CA ILE A 36 4.11 2.80 -8.32
C ILE A 36 4.08 3.33 -9.76
N ALA A 37 3.56 2.53 -10.66
CA ALA A 37 3.38 2.89 -12.07
C ALA A 37 2.16 3.81 -12.26
N GLY A 38 1.13 3.66 -11.43
CA GLY A 38 -0.08 4.48 -11.54
C GLY A 38 -1.06 4.23 -10.41
N ILE A 39 -1.95 5.19 -10.21
CA ILE A 39 -3.09 5.07 -9.29
C ILE A 39 -4.33 5.54 -10.03
N ARG A 40 -5.37 4.71 -10.06
CA ARG A 40 -6.67 5.02 -10.64
C ARG A 40 -7.73 5.03 -9.56
N VAL A 41 -8.56 6.07 -9.50
CA VAL A 41 -9.74 6.08 -8.63
C VAL A 41 -10.85 5.27 -9.30
N THR A 42 -11.36 4.24 -8.62
CA THR A 42 -12.42 3.36 -9.14
C THR A 42 -13.77 3.62 -8.50
N ASN A 43 -13.81 4.32 -7.37
CA ASN A 43 -15.04 4.71 -6.70
C ASN A 43 -14.89 6.08 -6.01
N ARG A 44 -15.90 6.94 -6.15
CA ARG A 44 -15.99 8.32 -5.64
C ARG A 44 -14.84 9.20 -6.15
N ASP A 45 -14.33 10.10 -5.30
CA ASP A 45 -13.35 11.14 -5.66
C ASP A 45 -11.91 10.79 -5.24
N GLY A 46 -11.71 9.64 -4.59
CA GLY A 46 -10.42 9.20 -4.10
C GLY A 46 -10.04 9.84 -2.76
N VAL A 47 -10.72 10.87 -2.28
CA VAL A 47 -10.31 11.69 -1.13
C VAL A 47 -11.25 11.48 0.05
N THR A 48 -12.55 11.41 -0.23
CA THR A 48 -13.59 11.21 0.77
C THR A 48 -13.61 9.77 1.29
N ALA A 49 -14.08 9.63 2.52
CA ALA A 49 -14.31 8.31 3.12
C ALA A 49 -15.16 7.42 2.19
N GLY A 50 -14.77 6.16 2.04
CA GLY A 50 -15.43 5.20 1.15
C GLY A 50 -14.99 5.27 -0.32
N SER A 51 -14.03 6.13 -0.67
CA SER A 51 -13.39 6.09 -1.98
C SER A 51 -12.54 4.84 -2.16
N VAL A 52 -12.43 4.35 -3.39
CA VAL A 52 -11.59 3.19 -3.73
C VAL A 52 -10.57 3.61 -4.78
N ARG A 53 -9.31 3.24 -4.54
CA ARG A 53 -8.17 3.48 -5.44
C ARG A 53 -7.55 2.13 -5.82
N GLU A 54 -7.32 1.95 -7.10
CA GLU A 54 -6.55 0.85 -7.67
C GLU A 54 -5.11 1.34 -7.88
N ILE A 55 -4.14 0.62 -7.33
CA ILE A 55 -2.72 0.97 -7.42
C ILE A 55 -2.04 -0.05 -8.34
N THR A 56 -1.44 0.44 -9.42
CA THR A 56 -0.60 -0.35 -10.31
C THR A 56 0.85 -0.23 -9.86
N PHE A 57 1.46 -1.35 -9.48
CA PHE A 57 2.86 -1.39 -9.11
C PHE A 57 3.76 -1.42 -10.35
N GLY A 58 4.89 -0.71 -10.26
CA GLY A 58 5.92 -0.72 -11.30
C GLY A 58 6.76 -2.01 -11.28
N PRO A 59 7.68 -2.16 -12.23
CA PRO A 59 8.56 -3.34 -12.34
C PRO A 59 9.64 -3.41 -11.25
N GLY A 60 9.64 -2.47 -10.29
CA GLY A 60 10.58 -2.47 -9.17
C GLY A 60 10.45 -3.74 -8.30
N PRO A 61 11.43 -3.97 -7.41
CA PRO A 61 11.48 -5.22 -6.65
C PRO A 61 10.23 -5.35 -5.79
N GLN A 62 9.33 -6.27 -6.16
CA GLN A 62 8.14 -6.61 -5.35
C GLN A 62 8.55 -7.03 -3.93
N ASP A 63 9.78 -7.54 -3.78
CA ASP A 63 10.40 -7.92 -2.52
C ASP A 63 10.57 -6.76 -1.52
N LEU A 64 10.62 -5.49 -1.97
CA LEU A 64 10.73 -4.35 -1.05
C LEU A 64 9.47 -4.14 -0.21
N TRP A 65 8.31 -4.55 -0.72
CA TRP A 65 7.05 -4.51 0.01
C TRP A 65 6.95 -5.70 0.99
N SER A 66 7.29 -6.89 0.51
CA SER A 66 7.24 -8.14 1.27
C SER A 66 8.30 -8.24 2.38
N ALA A 67 9.47 -7.60 2.23
CA ALA A 67 10.56 -7.64 3.21
C ALA A 67 10.32 -6.76 4.46
N ARG A 68 9.31 -5.88 4.45
CA ARG A 68 8.98 -5.00 5.59
C ARG A 68 7.71 -5.37 6.33
N LEU A 69 6.89 -6.25 5.76
CA LEU A 69 5.81 -6.90 6.49
C LEU A 69 6.45 -8.02 7.32
N PRO A 70 6.21 -8.11 8.63
CA PRO A 70 6.62 -9.30 9.36
C PRO A 70 5.99 -10.49 8.65
N SER A 71 6.84 -11.37 8.11
CA SER A 71 6.46 -12.55 7.34
C SER A 71 5.56 -13.52 8.10
N ARG A 72 5.32 -13.27 9.40
CA ARG A 72 4.32 -13.91 10.24
C ARG A 72 3.78 -12.89 11.23
N LEU A 73 2.49 -12.56 11.16
CA LEU A 73 1.79 -12.15 12.38
C LEU A 73 1.81 -13.39 13.31
N PRO A 74 2.29 -13.28 14.57
CA PRO A 74 2.24 -14.40 15.49
C PRO A 74 0.77 -14.78 15.68
N GLY A 75 0.38 -15.98 15.22
CA GLY A 75 -0.95 -16.55 15.43
C GLY A 75 -1.81 -16.84 14.20
N SER A 76 -1.35 -16.59 12.95
CA SER A 76 -2.11 -17.03 11.78
C SER A 76 -1.64 -18.42 11.30
N THR A 77 -2.10 -19.47 11.97
CA THR A 77 -2.17 -20.80 11.38
C THR A 77 -3.41 -20.86 10.50
N MET A 78 -3.24 -20.59 9.20
CA MET A 78 -4.16 -21.11 8.19
C MET A 78 -3.38 -22.17 7.41
N PRO A 79 -3.74 -23.45 7.50
CA PRO A 79 -3.13 -24.48 6.68
C PRO A 79 -3.44 -24.19 5.20
N LEU A 80 -2.41 -24.14 4.37
CA LEU A 80 -2.54 -24.22 2.93
C LEU A 80 -2.92 -25.66 2.60
N GLU A 81 -4.21 -25.96 2.51
CA GLU A 81 -4.66 -27.17 1.84
C GLU A 81 -4.65 -26.90 0.33
N PRO A 82 -3.90 -27.66 -0.48
CA PRO A 82 -3.94 -27.51 -1.93
C PRO A 82 -5.16 -28.24 -2.48
N SER A 83 -6.32 -27.59 -2.56
CA SER A 83 -7.49 -28.12 -3.25
C SER A 83 -7.44 -27.80 -4.74
N ASN A 84 -6.60 -28.54 -5.46
CA ASN A 84 -6.79 -28.71 -6.90
C ASN A 84 -7.12 -30.19 -7.13
N PRO A 85 -8.35 -30.57 -7.53
CA PRO A 85 -8.58 -31.91 -8.04
C PRO A 85 -8.00 -32.04 -9.46
N PRO A 86 -7.37 -33.19 -9.80
CA PRO A 86 -6.95 -33.47 -11.17
C PRO A 86 -8.17 -33.68 -12.10
N LEU A 87 -7.92 -33.43 -13.39
CA LEU A 87 -8.76 -33.59 -14.59
C LEU A 87 -9.95 -34.57 -14.49
#